data_AF-A0A928CY68-F1
#
_entry.id   AF-A0A928CY68-F1
#
_cell.length_a   1.000
_cell.length_b   1.000
_cell.length_c   1.000
_cell.angle_alpha   90.00
_cell.angle_beta   90.00
_cell.angle_gamma   90.00
#
_symmetry.space_group_name_H-M   'P 1'
#
loop_
_entity.id
_entity.type
_entity.pdbx_description
1 polymer ?
#
loop_
_entity_poly.entity_id
_entity_poly.type
_entity_poly.pdbx_seq_one_letter_code
_entity_poly.pdbx_strand_id
1 'polypeptide(L)'
;MADLLDNPPSRRDSSMPAAVPESAVPKVMDGAVYLPVGRPVEPESPEFEAMLRKNLPPEIVPDVLTNWRGVSARTSRLQWLGAVLVLVASASFLYYFFPPAAHEDLVPHCGMVIKDVFPSLPLSSPYRALYHEAAECYRRGDHHQLCRILKPAAEEIIRKQDRASFALVSLYFRSLRKLLKNTSGNTAAAVLLNDLMKMEPDEPAWAQFHFELSPRIRTMLDYEKVARKLQQDSNYRQMMRLHKHNVKIALKHLDHLRQITNSGKFTDAELRKYREDYDLFEVKLLLSLWLLEGNSTGNVTLPDNEFDPGVFEREKAFRIAMKHENSACEDFWRARLFIAKTLISQDSLANHIYWNGRYHTSKAALEQEIDNCEERLKGRKQP
;
A
#
# COMPACT_ATOMS: atom_id res chain seq x y z
N MET A 1 -40.73 -3.18 -49.38
CA MET A 1 -41.63 -2.01 -49.28
C MET A 1 -40.97 -1.07 -48.28
N ALA A 2 -40.36 0.04 -48.67
CA ALA A 2 -40.72 1.00 -49.73
C ALA A 2 -42.04 1.73 -49.40
N ASP A 3 -42.12 3.06 -49.47
CA ASP A 3 -41.06 4.03 -49.82
C ASP A 3 -41.42 5.48 -49.41
N LEU A 4 -40.45 6.41 -49.57
CA LEU A 4 -40.57 7.86 -49.88
C LEU A 4 -41.54 8.74 -49.02
N LEU A 5 -41.03 9.74 -48.27
CA LEU A 5 -40.78 11.14 -48.69
C LEU A 5 -42.02 11.95 -49.14
N ASP A 6 -42.28 13.12 -48.51
CA ASP A 6 -42.01 14.42 -49.20
C ASP A 6 -42.05 15.69 -48.31
N ASN A 7 -40.86 16.30 -48.17
CA ASN A 7 -40.43 17.71 -48.38
C ASN A 7 -41.25 18.99 -47.98
N PRO A 8 -40.55 20.15 -47.81
CA PRO A 8 -41.09 21.43 -47.29
C PRO A 8 -41.39 22.50 -48.38
N PRO A 9 -41.71 23.77 -48.01
CA PRO A 9 -40.79 24.85 -48.44
C PRO A 9 -40.59 26.09 -47.53
N SER A 10 -39.35 26.59 -47.56
CA SER A 10 -38.81 27.98 -47.51
C SER A 10 -39.50 29.21 -46.84
N ARG A 11 -38.66 29.95 -46.08
CA ARG A 11 -38.41 31.42 -46.03
C ARG A 11 -39.52 32.45 -46.38
N ARG A 12 -39.74 33.39 -45.45
CA ARG A 12 -39.51 34.87 -45.52
C ARG A 12 -39.65 35.43 -44.08
N ASP A 13 -38.77 36.28 -43.55
CA ASP A 13 -38.43 37.69 -43.86
C ASP A 13 -39.48 38.71 -43.36
N SER A 14 -38.99 39.93 -43.07
CA SER A 14 -39.67 41.08 -42.44
C SER A 14 -39.98 40.95 -40.93
N SER A 15 -39.43 41.68 -39.95
CA SER A 15 -38.71 42.98 -39.79
C SER A 15 -39.55 44.14 -39.22
N MET A 16 -39.26 44.52 -37.97
CA MET A 16 -39.50 45.86 -37.37
C MET A 16 -40.99 46.28 -37.21
N PRO A 17 -41.37 47.21 -36.30
CA PRO A 17 -40.64 48.41 -35.85
C PRO A 17 -40.10 48.37 -34.41
N ALA A 18 -39.12 49.25 -34.16
CA ALA A 18 -38.62 49.56 -32.82
C ALA A 18 -39.55 50.55 -32.09
N ALA A 19 -39.69 50.38 -30.78
CA ALA A 19 -40.35 51.35 -29.89
C ALA A 19 -39.31 52.03 -28.98
N VAL A 20 -39.12 53.33 -29.20
CA VAL A 20 -38.40 54.32 -28.37
C VAL A 20 -39.38 55.51 -28.25
N PRO A 21 -39.47 56.30 -27.15
CA PRO A 21 -38.65 56.36 -25.92
C PRO A 21 -39.32 55.56 -24.76
N GLU A 22 -39.15 55.78 -23.44
CA GLU A 22 -38.54 56.81 -22.57
C GLU A 22 -38.07 56.12 -21.25
N SER A 23 -37.19 56.66 -20.39
CA SER A 23 -36.54 57.97 -20.32
C SER A 23 -35.16 57.90 -19.64
N ALA A 24 -34.50 59.05 -19.42
CA ALA A 24 -33.25 59.16 -18.63
C ALA A 24 -33.41 59.93 -17.30
N VAL A 25 -34.65 60.15 -16.83
CA VAL A 25 -34.96 60.96 -15.64
C VAL A 25 -35.43 60.06 -14.49
N PRO A 26 -34.91 60.21 -13.24
CA PRO A 26 -35.42 59.47 -12.09
C PRO A 26 -36.91 59.75 -11.84
N LYS A 27 -37.70 58.71 -11.57
CA LYS A 27 -39.10 58.87 -11.17
C LYS A 27 -39.22 58.83 -9.64
N VAL A 28 -39.94 59.80 -9.08
CA VAL A 28 -40.28 59.81 -7.65
C VAL A 28 -41.73 59.35 -7.50
N MET A 29 -41.96 58.29 -6.73
CA MET A 29 -43.29 57.75 -6.41
C MET A 29 -43.29 57.27 -4.96
N ASP A 30 -44.37 57.56 -4.22
CA ASP A 30 -44.57 57.15 -2.82
C ASP A 30 -43.38 57.43 -1.88
N GLY A 31 -42.71 58.56 -2.09
CA GLY A 31 -41.53 58.99 -1.32
C GLY A 31 -40.21 58.31 -1.72
N ALA A 32 -40.23 57.32 -2.61
CA ALA A 32 -39.05 56.63 -3.13
C ALA A 32 -38.59 57.20 -4.49
N VAL A 33 -37.27 57.23 -4.70
CA VAL A 33 -36.65 57.68 -5.95
C VAL A 33 -36.17 56.45 -6.74
N TYR A 34 -36.80 56.18 -7.88
CA TYR A 34 -36.46 55.09 -8.77
C TYR A 34 -35.50 55.56 -9.86
N LEU A 35 -34.27 55.04 -9.83
CA LEU A 35 -33.22 55.28 -10.83
C LEU A 35 -33.41 54.33 -12.03
N PRO A 36 -33.12 54.78 -13.27
CA PRO A 36 -33.17 53.92 -14.44
C PRO A 36 -32.06 52.86 -14.40
N VAL A 37 -32.41 51.61 -14.74
CA VAL A 37 -31.46 50.49 -14.79
C VAL A 37 -30.59 50.60 -16.05
N GLY A 38 -29.43 51.25 -15.92
CA GLY A 38 -28.41 51.27 -16.97
C GLY A 38 -27.76 49.91 -17.18
N ARG A 39 -27.31 49.64 -18.42
CA ARG A 39 -26.34 48.55 -18.66
C ARG A 39 -25.04 48.86 -17.89
N PRO A 40 -24.33 47.85 -17.37
CA PRO A 40 -22.96 48.04 -16.92
C PRO A 40 -22.10 48.45 -18.13
N VAL A 41 -21.39 49.57 -18.01
CA VAL A 41 -20.49 50.09 -19.03
C VAL A 41 -19.05 49.71 -18.64
N GLU A 42 -18.28 49.17 -19.57
CA GLU A 42 -16.95 48.63 -19.27
C GLU A 42 -15.96 49.75 -18.87
N PRO A 43 -15.13 49.58 -17.81
CA PRO A 43 -14.26 50.65 -17.29
C PRO A 43 -13.21 51.20 -18.27
N GLU A 44 -12.90 50.45 -19.33
CA GLU A 44 -11.91 50.83 -20.35
C GLU A 44 -12.57 51.51 -21.57
N SER A 45 -13.89 51.63 -21.59
CA SER A 45 -14.64 52.25 -22.70
C SER A 45 -14.59 53.79 -22.67
N PRO A 46 -14.66 54.46 -23.85
CA PRO A 46 -14.77 55.92 -23.91
C PRO A 46 -16.09 56.43 -23.31
N GLU A 47 -17.13 55.59 -23.26
CA GLU A 47 -18.41 55.91 -22.63
C GLU A 47 -18.29 56.03 -21.10
N PHE A 48 -17.50 55.15 -20.46
CA PHE A 48 -17.20 55.25 -19.03
C PHE A 48 -16.39 56.52 -18.71
N GLU A 49 -15.36 56.83 -19.50
CA GLU A 49 -14.58 58.06 -19.32
C GLU A 49 -15.43 59.32 -19.53
N ALA A 50 -16.34 59.32 -20.52
CA ALA A 50 -17.31 60.40 -20.72
C ALA A 50 -18.30 60.54 -19.55
N MET A 51 -18.77 59.43 -18.96
CA MET A 51 -19.63 59.48 -17.77
C MET A 51 -18.90 60.00 -16.53
N LEU A 52 -17.63 59.63 -16.31
CA LEU A 52 -16.83 60.18 -15.21
C LEU A 52 -16.64 61.70 -15.38
N ARG A 53 -16.23 62.14 -16.58
CA ARG A 53 -16.07 63.56 -16.95
C ARG A 53 -17.37 64.38 -16.83
N LYS A 54 -18.54 63.75 -16.90
CA LYS A 54 -19.86 64.40 -16.78
C LYS A 54 -20.37 64.52 -15.34
N ASN A 55 -20.01 63.58 -14.45
CA ASN A 55 -20.62 63.45 -13.12
C ASN A 55 -19.66 63.75 -11.95
N LEU A 56 -18.36 63.95 -12.20
CA LEU A 56 -17.36 64.31 -11.20
C LEU A 56 -16.67 65.64 -11.54
N PRO A 57 -16.18 66.40 -10.54
CA PRO A 57 -15.36 67.58 -10.77
C PRO A 57 -14.12 67.27 -11.63
N PRO A 58 -13.73 68.16 -12.57
CA PRO A 58 -12.66 67.90 -13.53
C PRO A 58 -11.28 67.70 -12.88
N GLU A 59 -11.10 68.17 -11.65
CA GLU A 59 -9.91 67.98 -10.81
C GLU A 59 -9.75 66.54 -10.31
N ILE A 60 -10.86 65.82 -10.10
CA ILE A 60 -10.88 64.48 -9.45
C ILE A 60 -10.86 63.35 -10.49
N VAL A 61 -11.39 63.60 -11.69
CA VAL A 61 -11.46 62.62 -12.79
C VAL A 61 -10.09 62.01 -13.17
N PRO A 62 -8.98 62.78 -13.28
CA PRO A 62 -7.66 62.22 -13.59
C PRO A 62 -7.16 61.23 -12.53
N ASP A 63 -7.35 61.55 -11.25
CA ASP A 63 -6.89 60.73 -10.13
C ASP A 63 -7.71 59.43 -10.01
N VAL A 64 -9.01 59.47 -10.32
CA VAL A 64 -9.85 58.27 -10.39
C VAL A 64 -9.43 57.38 -11.57
N LEU A 65 -9.23 57.95 -12.76
CA LEU A 65 -8.83 57.21 -13.96
C LEU A 65 -7.43 56.57 -13.81
N THR A 66 -6.48 57.28 -13.20
CA THR A 66 -5.12 56.76 -12.98
C THR A 66 -5.09 55.68 -11.91
N ASN A 67 -5.79 55.83 -10.78
CA ASN A 67 -5.88 54.78 -9.77
C ASN A 67 -6.51 53.50 -10.32
N TRP A 68 -7.60 53.58 -11.09
CA TRP A 68 -8.23 52.40 -11.70
C TRP A 68 -7.32 51.71 -12.72
N ARG A 69 -6.63 52.47 -13.59
CA ARG A 69 -5.62 51.92 -14.52
C ARG A 69 -4.41 51.32 -13.80
N GLY A 70 -4.10 51.76 -12.58
CA GLY A 70 -3.08 51.16 -11.71
C GLY A 70 -3.49 49.82 -11.06
N VAL A 71 -4.78 49.61 -10.82
CA VAL A 71 -5.30 48.39 -10.17
C VAL A 71 -5.43 47.21 -11.14
N SER A 72 -5.81 47.42 -12.40
CA SER A 72 -5.93 46.34 -13.39
C SER A 72 -4.59 45.71 -13.80
N ALA A 73 -3.46 46.40 -13.55
CA ALA A 73 -2.12 45.96 -13.93
C ALA A 73 -1.50 44.82 -13.07
N ARG A 74 -2.22 44.25 -12.10
CA ARG A 74 -1.67 43.33 -11.08
C ARG A 74 -2.26 41.91 -11.03
N THR A 75 -2.41 41.27 -12.18
CA THR A 75 -1.83 39.93 -12.44
C THR A 75 -2.02 39.55 -13.91
N SER A 76 -0.94 39.35 -14.65
CA SER A 76 -1.07 38.96 -16.07
C SER A 76 -1.49 37.49 -16.17
N ARG A 77 -2.24 37.13 -17.23
CA ARG A 77 -2.63 35.72 -17.48
C ARG A 77 -1.41 34.78 -17.56
N LEU A 78 -0.25 35.30 -17.96
CA LEU A 78 1.04 34.59 -17.96
C LEU A 78 1.57 34.27 -16.56
N GLN A 79 1.35 35.14 -15.55
CA GLN A 79 1.71 34.86 -14.16
C GLN A 79 0.84 33.74 -13.58
N TRP A 80 -0.46 33.74 -13.89
CA TRP A 80 -1.37 32.65 -13.54
C TRP A 80 -0.98 31.34 -14.23
N LEU A 81 -0.66 31.38 -15.53
CA LEU A 81 -0.18 30.22 -16.29
C LEU A 81 1.13 29.66 -15.70
N GLY A 82 2.06 30.54 -15.32
CA GLY A 82 3.31 30.19 -14.65
C GLY A 82 3.09 29.53 -13.29
N ALA A 83 2.18 30.06 -12.46
CA ALA A 83 1.83 29.46 -11.17
C ALA A 83 1.21 28.06 -11.32
N VAL A 84 0.34 27.86 -12.32
CA VAL A 84 -0.23 26.55 -12.66
C VAL A 84 0.85 25.59 -13.18
N LEU A 85 1.75 26.04 -14.06
CA LEU A 85 2.87 25.23 -14.54
C LEU A 85 3.82 24.82 -13.40
N VAL A 86 4.11 25.71 -12.46
CA VAL A 86 4.90 25.38 -11.25
C VAL A 86 4.16 24.36 -10.39
N LEU A 87 2.85 24.52 -10.14
CA LEU A 87 2.07 23.53 -9.39
C LEU A 87 2.03 22.16 -10.07
N VAL A 88 1.85 22.11 -11.40
CA VAL A 88 1.88 20.86 -12.18
C VAL A 88 3.27 20.24 -12.15
N ALA A 89 4.34 21.03 -12.28
CA ALA A 89 5.73 20.55 -12.17
C ALA A 89 6.04 20.02 -10.76
N SER A 90 5.62 20.71 -9.70
CA SER A 90 5.77 20.24 -8.31
C SER A 90 4.95 18.98 -8.04
N ALA A 91 3.72 18.89 -8.53
CA ALA A 91 2.89 17.68 -8.39
C ALA A 91 3.49 16.49 -9.17
N SER A 92 4.02 16.74 -10.38
CA SER A 92 4.71 15.72 -11.18
C SER A 92 6.03 15.28 -10.53
N PHE A 93 6.81 16.21 -9.97
CA PHE A 93 8.02 15.93 -9.22
C PHE A 93 7.71 15.09 -7.97
N LEU A 94 6.68 15.47 -7.20
CA LEU A 94 6.21 14.67 -6.06
C LEU A 94 5.76 13.28 -6.53
N TYR A 95 5.00 13.16 -7.61
CA TYR A 95 4.57 11.86 -8.14
C TYR A 95 5.73 10.96 -8.62
N TYR A 96 6.79 11.52 -9.22
CA TYR A 96 7.94 10.75 -9.71
C TYR A 96 8.96 10.40 -8.62
N PHE A 97 9.27 11.33 -7.69
CA PHE A 97 10.30 11.14 -6.66
C PHE A 97 9.74 10.66 -5.32
N PHE A 98 8.45 10.92 -5.05
CA PHE A 98 7.70 10.46 -3.88
C PHE A 98 6.37 9.83 -4.34
N PRO A 99 6.39 8.80 -5.23
CA PRO A 99 5.18 8.16 -5.72
C PRO A 99 4.28 7.81 -4.53
N PRO A 100 2.99 8.20 -4.55
CA PRO A 100 2.10 7.99 -3.43
C PRO A 100 2.17 6.51 -3.08
N ALA A 101 2.53 6.22 -1.82
CA ALA A 101 2.77 4.86 -1.36
C ALA A 101 1.56 4.03 -1.77
N ALA A 102 1.76 3.15 -2.76
CA ALA A 102 0.67 2.46 -3.41
C ALA A 102 -0.21 1.86 -2.32
N HIS A 103 -1.53 2.05 -2.42
CA HIS A 103 -2.43 1.30 -1.56
C HIS A 103 -1.97 -0.15 -1.64
N GLU A 104 -1.72 -0.77 -0.48
CA GLU A 104 -1.28 -2.17 -0.40
C GLU A 104 -2.50 -3.04 -0.76
N ASP A 105 -2.91 -2.95 -2.04
CA ASP A 105 -4.01 -3.63 -2.70
C ASP A 105 -3.94 -5.07 -2.27
N LEU A 106 -5.01 -5.53 -1.61
CA LEU A 106 -5.00 -6.59 -0.62
C LEU A 106 -4.49 -7.93 -1.17
N VAL A 107 -3.16 -8.02 -1.36
CA VAL A 107 -2.47 -9.21 -1.80
C VAL A 107 -2.85 -10.29 -0.80
N PRO A 108 -3.41 -11.44 -1.23
CA PRO A 108 -3.61 -12.56 -0.36
C PRO A 108 -2.23 -13.13 -0.02
N HIS A 109 -1.52 -12.48 0.90
CA HIS A 109 -0.31 -12.99 1.53
C HIS A 109 -0.58 -14.44 1.92
N CYS A 110 0.16 -15.36 1.30
CA CYS A 110 0.11 -16.78 1.62
C CYS A 110 0.67 -16.93 3.04
N GLY A 111 -0.22 -16.82 4.03
CA GLY A 111 0.04 -16.83 5.47
C GLY A 111 -0.53 -18.09 6.09
N MET A 112 0.19 -18.64 7.08
CA MET A 112 0.12 -20.07 7.43
C MET A 112 -1.28 -20.57 7.71
N VAL A 113 -1.58 -21.78 7.27
CA VAL A 113 -2.95 -22.32 7.27
C VAL A 113 -3.33 -22.88 8.64
N ILE A 114 -3.68 -21.96 9.54
CA ILE A 114 -4.25 -22.26 10.85
C ILE A 114 -5.72 -22.64 10.65
N LYS A 115 -6.13 -23.81 11.16
CA LYS A 115 -7.53 -24.28 11.10
C LYS A 115 -8.44 -23.29 11.83
N ASP A 116 -9.30 -22.58 11.09
CA ASP A 116 -10.27 -21.62 11.64
C ASP A 116 -11.52 -22.34 12.22
N VAL A 117 -11.29 -23.44 12.96
CA VAL A 117 -12.31 -24.20 13.68
C VAL A 117 -12.51 -23.54 15.04
N PHE A 118 -13.71 -23.00 15.30
CA PHE A 118 -14.03 -22.40 16.59
C PHE A 118 -13.87 -23.46 17.71
N PRO A 119 -12.97 -23.28 18.68
CA PRO A 119 -12.47 -24.39 19.47
C PRO A 119 -13.48 -24.79 20.55
N SER A 120 -13.78 -26.09 20.67
CA SER A 120 -14.63 -26.63 21.74
C SER A 120 -13.93 -26.53 23.10
N LEU A 121 -14.68 -26.17 24.14
CA LEU A 121 -14.12 -25.89 25.46
C LEU A 121 -14.76 -26.81 26.53
N PRO A 122 -13.98 -27.40 27.47
CA PRO A 122 -14.50 -28.32 28.47
C PRO A 122 -15.68 -27.76 29.28
N LEU A 123 -16.72 -28.56 29.50
CA LEU A 123 -17.95 -28.18 30.21
C LEU A 123 -17.70 -27.66 31.64
N SER A 124 -16.58 -28.07 32.25
CA SER A 124 -16.11 -27.76 33.59
C SER A 124 -15.16 -26.54 33.68
N SER A 125 -14.76 -25.92 32.57
CA SER A 125 -13.83 -24.80 32.59
C SER A 125 -14.47 -23.52 33.18
N PRO A 126 -13.76 -22.76 34.05
CA PRO A 126 -14.28 -21.52 34.61
C PRO A 126 -14.52 -20.42 33.55
N TYR A 127 -13.86 -20.50 32.39
CA TYR A 127 -13.96 -19.49 31.33
C TYR A 127 -15.19 -19.65 30.42
N ARG A 128 -16.12 -20.55 30.74
CA ARG A 128 -17.29 -20.88 29.90
C ARG A 128 -18.20 -19.68 29.59
N ALA A 129 -18.40 -18.75 30.53
CA ALA A 129 -19.20 -17.54 30.28
C ALA A 129 -18.53 -16.63 29.23
N LEU A 130 -17.22 -16.36 29.41
CA LEU A 130 -16.40 -15.60 28.46
C LEU A 130 -16.34 -16.27 27.08
N TYR A 131 -16.34 -17.60 27.02
CA TYR A 131 -16.41 -18.36 25.77
C TYR A 131 -17.70 -18.10 24.99
N HIS A 132 -18.85 -18.01 25.66
CA HIS A 132 -20.12 -17.68 25.01
C HIS A 132 -20.15 -16.23 24.49
N GLU A 133 -19.62 -15.26 25.25
CA GLU A 133 -19.46 -13.87 24.80
C GLU A 133 -18.50 -13.80 23.58
N ALA A 134 -17.36 -14.49 23.65
CA ALA A 134 -16.40 -14.60 22.56
C ALA A 134 -16.99 -15.23 21.29
N ALA A 135 -17.87 -16.23 21.45
CA ALA A 135 -18.60 -16.85 20.34
C ALA A 135 -19.65 -15.92 19.72
N GLU A 136 -20.18 -14.95 20.46
CA GLU A 136 -21.00 -13.89 19.87
C GLU A 136 -20.16 -12.86 19.12
N CYS A 137 -19.08 -12.35 19.72
CA CYS A 137 -18.20 -11.38 19.07
C CYS A 137 -17.57 -11.94 17.77
N TYR A 138 -17.13 -13.20 17.79
CA TYR A 138 -16.60 -13.88 16.60
C TYR A 138 -17.67 -14.03 15.51
N ARG A 139 -18.91 -14.44 15.85
CA ARG A 139 -20.03 -14.54 14.88
C ARG A 139 -20.45 -13.18 14.31
N ARG A 140 -20.28 -12.10 15.06
CA ARG A 140 -20.52 -10.71 14.59
C ARG A 140 -19.34 -10.12 13.81
N GLY A 141 -18.21 -10.82 13.72
CA GLY A 141 -16.98 -10.33 13.08
C GLY A 141 -16.22 -9.27 13.88
N ASP A 142 -16.63 -8.96 15.11
CA ASP A 142 -16.00 -7.95 15.96
C ASP A 142 -14.75 -8.50 16.64
N HIS A 143 -13.68 -8.59 15.84
CA HIS A 143 -12.37 -9.01 16.31
C HIS A 143 -11.75 -8.02 17.31
N HIS A 144 -12.14 -6.75 17.32
CA HIS A 144 -11.64 -5.75 18.27
C HIS A 144 -12.19 -6.00 19.68
N GLN A 145 -13.50 -6.15 19.84
CA GLN A 145 -14.12 -6.55 21.10
C GLN A 145 -13.61 -7.93 21.54
N LEU A 146 -13.52 -8.88 20.61
CA LEU A 146 -13.04 -10.24 20.88
C LEU A 146 -11.60 -10.26 21.43
N CYS A 147 -10.68 -9.47 20.87
CA CYS A 147 -9.34 -9.30 21.44
C CYS A 147 -9.36 -8.59 22.80
N ARG A 148 -10.26 -7.62 23.00
CA ARG A 148 -10.39 -6.88 24.27
C ARG A 148 -10.84 -7.79 25.43
N ILE A 149 -11.83 -8.66 25.21
CA ILE A 149 -12.35 -9.57 26.25
C ILE A 149 -11.47 -10.80 26.47
N LEU A 150 -10.84 -11.34 25.41
CA LEU A 150 -10.00 -12.52 25.55
C LEU A 150 -8.60 -12.24 26.11
N LYS A 151 -8.04 -11.04 25.91
CA LYS A 151 -6.65 -10.75 26.33
C LYS A 151 -6.38 -11.07 27.81
N PRO A 152 -7.16 -10.59 28.80
CA PRO A 152 -6.84 -10.83 30.22
C PRO A 152 -6.93 -12.31 30.59
N ALA A 153 -7.91 -13.03 30.01
CA ALA A 153 -8.05 -14.46 30.22
C ALA A 153 -6.91 -15.25 29.55
N ALA A 154 -6.48 -14.87 28.35
CA ALA A 154 -5.33 -15.50 27.69
C ALA A 154 -4.03 -15.29 28.51
N GLU A 155 -3.79 -14.07 29.00
CA GLU A 155 -2.66 -13.76 29.90
C GLU A 155 -2.73 -14.58 31.20
N GLU A 156 -3.91 -14.76 31.79
CA GLU A 156 -4.08 -15.60 32.98
C GLU A 156 -3.91 -17.10 32.70
N ILE A 157 -4.50 -17.62 31.61
CA ILE A 157 -4.44 -19.03 31.20
C ILE A 157 -2.99 -19.44 30.95
N ILE A 158 -2.21 -18.61 30.25
CA ILE A 158 -0.77 -18.81 30.03
C ILE A 158 -0.01 -18.80 31.36
N ARG A 159 -0.27 -17.81 32.23
CA ARG A 159 0.36 -17.70 33.56
C ARG A 159 0.04 -18.89 34.48
N LYS A 160 -1.16 -19.47 34.38
CA LYS A 160 -1.59 -20.67 35.12
C LYS A 160 -1.19 -21.99 34.45
N GLN A 161 -0.69 -21.95 33.21
CA GLN A 161 -0.42 -23.12 32.36
C GLN A 161 -1.66 -24.01 32.16
N ASP A 162 -2.86 -23.41 32.11
CA ASP A 162 -4.14 -24.12 31.97
C ASP A 162 -4.38 -24.58 30.53
N ARG A 163 -3.69 -25.66 30.14
CA ARG A 163 -3.80 -26.30 28.81
C ARG A 163 -5.23 -26.64 28.41
N ALA A 164 -6.12 -26.94 29.36
CA ALA A 164 -7.53 -27.24 29.08
C ALA A 164 -8.31 -26.02 28.52
N SER A 165 -7.80 -24.81 28.75
CA SER A 165 -8.39 -23.54 28.28
C SER A 165 -7.59 -22.87 27.16
N PHE A 166 -6.51 -23.50 26.64
CA PHE A 166 -5.70 -22.97 25.52
C PHE A 166 -6.50 -22.79 24.21
N ALA A 167 -7.70 -23.38 24.12
CA ALA A 167 -8.74 -23.02 23.15
C ALA A 167 -8.94 -21.49 23.02
N LEU A 168 -9.10 -20.77 24.14
CA LEU A 168 -9.32 -19.32 24.16
C LEU A 168 -8.06 -18.54 23.75
N VAL A 169 -6.90 -19.06 24.12
CA VAL A 169 -5.59 -18.52 23.74
C VAL A 169 -5.40 -18.58 22.22
N SER A 170 -5.75 -19.72 21.58
CA SER A 170 -5.77 -19.85 20.12
C SER A 170 -6.75 -18.87 19.48
N LEU A 171 -7.98 -18.73 20.02
CA LEU A 171 -8.98 -17.80 19.51
C LEU A 171 -8.54 -16.33 19.61
N TYR A 172 -7.84 -15.95 20.67
CA TYR A 172 -7.24 -14.62 20.86
C TYR A 172 -6.21 -14.32 19.76
N PHE A 173 -5.26 -15.23 19.49
CA PHE A 173 -4.25 -15.02 18.45
C PHE A 173 -4.82 -15.05 17.02
N ARG A 174 -5.85 -15.86 16.72
CA ARG A 174 -6.58 -15.78 15.44
C ARG A 174 -7.25 -14.43 15.25
N SER A 175 -7.84 -13.89 16.31
CA SER A 175 -8.49 -12.57 16.27
C SER A 175 -7.45 -11.46 16.06
N LEU A 176 -6.30 -11.53 16.75
CA LEU A 176 -5.17 -10.64 16.52
C LEU A 176 -4.65 -10.71 15.07
N ARG A 177 -4.55 -11.90 14.47
CA ARG A 177 -4.15 -12.06 13.05
C ARG A 177 -5.08 -11.32 12.10
N LYS A 178 -6.40 -11.36 12.35
CA LYS A 178 -7.40 -10.67 11.52
C LYS A 178 -7.25 -9.14 11.66
N LEU A 179 -7.02 -8.64 12.88
CA LEU A 179 -6.78 -7.20 13.14
C LEU A 179 -5.43 -6.67 12.61
N LEU A 180 -4.36 -7.44 12.77
CA LEU A 180 -3.00 -7.00 12.40
C LEU A 180 -2.79 -6.92 10.89
N LYS A 181 -3.72 -7.37 10.04
CA LYS A 181 -3.75 -6.95 8.63
C LYS A 181 -3.75 -5.42 8.48
N ASN A 182 -4.42 -4.71 9.40
CA ASN A 182 -4.70 -3.28 9.28
C ASN A 182 -3.91 -2.40 10.27
N THR A 183 -3.05 -2.96 11.13
CA THR A 183 -2.41 -2.24 12.24
C THR A 183 -0.98 -2.67 12.54
N SER A 184 -0.19 -1.76 13.13
CA SER A 184 1.19 -2.01 13.58
C SER A 184 1.23 -3.05 14.73
N GLY A 185 2.20 -3.96 14.66
CA GLY A 185 2.18 -5.21 15.42
C GLY A 185 2.23 -5.09 16.95
N ASN A 186 1.52 -6.00 17.62
CA ASN A 186 1.38 -6.06 19.07
C ASN A 186 2.58 -6.79 19.74
N THR A 187 3.54 -6.04 20.25
CA THR A 187 4.74 -6.59 20.94
C THR A 187 4.38 -7.50 22.13
N ALA A 188 3.31 -7.22 22.87
CA ALA A 188 2.91 -8.05 24.01
C ALA A 188 2.41 -9.44 23.55
N ALA A 189 1.69 -9.51 22.41
CA ALA A 189 1.30 -10.79 21.82
C ALA A 189 2.53 -11.64 21.44
N ALA A 190 3.60 -11.02 20.93
CA ALA A 190 4.85 -11.73 20.62
C ALA A 190 5.53 -12.29 21.87
N VAL A 191 5.48 -11.60 23.02
CA VAL A 191 6.01 -12.13 24.30
C VAL A 191 5.22 -13.36 24.73
N LEU A 192 3.89 -13.26 24.79
CA LEU A 192 3.01 -14.38 25.18
C LEU A 192 3.20 -15.62 24.31
N LEU A 193 3.46 -15.45 23.00
CA LEU A 193 3.75 -16.55 22.09
C LEU A 193 5.13 -17.19 22.34
N ASN A 194 6.15 -16.40 22.71
CA ASN A 194 7.44 -16.95 23.11
C ASN A 194 7.34 -17.76 24.42
N ASP A 195 6.41 -17.43 25.31
CA ASP A 195 6.20 -18.21 26.53
C ASP A 195 5.38 -19.49 26.27
N LEU A 196 4.36 -19.43 25.41
CA LEU A 196 3.65 -20.62 24.92
C LEU A 196 4.57 -21.61 24.21
N MET A 197 5.44 -21.15 23.31
CA MET A 197 6.43 -22.00 22.63
C MET A 197 7.43 -22.70 23.58
N LYS A 198 7.57 -22.23 24.83
CA LYS A 198 8.36 -22.93 25.87
C LYS A 198 7.52 -23.96 26.65
N MET A 199 6.23 -23.70 26.82
CA MET A 199 5.29 -24.57 27.54
C MET A 199 4.79 -25.74 26.68
N GLU A 200 4.67 -25.52 25.38
CA GLU A 200 4.22 -26.49 24.37
C GLU A 200 5.05 -26.29 23.09
N PRO A 201 6.30 -26.77 23.07
CA PRO A 201 7.16 -26.67 21.88
C PRO A 201 6.61 -27.46 20.69
N ASP A 202 5.91 -28.58 20.96
CA ASP A 202 5.37 -29.49 19.95
C ASP A 202 4.04 -29.04 19.33
N GLU A 203 3.44 -27.91 19.77
CA GLU A 203 2.21 -27.37 19.18
C GLU A 203 2.53 -26.34 18.08
N PRO A 204 2.41 -26.71 16.79
CA PRO A 204 2.86 -25.86 15.70
C PRO A 204 2.07 -24.55 15.60
N ALA A 205 0.83 -24.48 16.09
CA ALA A 205 0.04 -23.24 16.04
C ALA A 205 0.72 -22.08 16.77
N TRP A 206 1.37 -22.31 17.93
CA TRP A 206 2.06 -21.24 18.67
C TRP A 206 3.23 -20.66 17.89
N ALA A 207 4.03 -21.53 17.28
CA ALA A 207 5.11 -21.11 16.40
C ALA A 207 4.57 -20.42 15.13
N GLN A 208 3.51 -20.94 14.49
CA GLN A 208 2.87 -20.32 13.32
C GLN A 208 2.38 -18.89 13.65
N PHE A 209 1.66 -18.69 14.76
CA PHE A 209 1.27 -17.35 15.23
C PHE A 209 2.49 -16.46 15.52
N HIS A 210 3.59 -17.01 16.07
CA HIS A 210 4.78 -16.21 16.36
C HIS A 210 5.40 -15.60 15.10
N PHE A 211 5.45 -16.32 13.97
CA PHE A 211 5.90 -15.74 12.69
C PHE A 211 4.99 -14.63 12.19
N GLU A 212 3.66 -14.82 12.24
CA GLU A 212 2.69 -13.87 11.68
C GLU A 212 2.50 -12.61 12.52
N LEU A 213 2.57 -12.76 13.86
CA LEU A 213 2.23 -11.69 14.80
C LEU A 213 3.46 -10.98 15.38
N SER A 214 4.67 -11.56 15.28
CA SER A 214 5.91 -10.89 15.71
C SER A 214 6.27 -9.72 14.79
N PRO A 215 6.30 -8.46 15.29
CA PRO A 215 6.58 -7.29 14.45
C PRO A 215 7.97 -7.34 13.80
N ARG A 216 8.93 -7.98 14.51
CA ARG A 216 10.29 -8.18 14.03
C ARG A 216 10.30 -9.13 12.84
N ILE A 217 9.68 -10.32 12.98
CA ILE A 217 9.67 -11.34 11.92
C ILE A 217 8.88 -10.84 10.71
N ARG A 218 7.68 -10.28 10.89
CA ARG A 218 6.88 -9.73 9.78
C ARG A 218 7.63 -8.68 8.96
N THR A 219 8.50 -7.86 9.58
CA THR A 219 9.35 -6.92 8.85
C THR A 219 10.45 -7.63 8.05
N MET A 220 10.96 -8.79 8.49
CA MET A 220 11.94 -9.59 7.75
C MET A 220 11.31 -10.48 6.67
N LEU A 221 9.98 -10.66 6.67
CA LEU A 221 9.25 -11.41 5.64
C LEU A 221 8.86 -10.56 4.43
N ASP A 222 8.95 -9.24 4.57
CA ASP A 222 8.75 -8.24 3.53
C ASP A 222 10.13 -7.79 3.01
N TYR A 223 10.74 -8.62 2.16
CA TYR A 223 12.10 -8.38 1.64
C TYR A 223 12.19 -7.08 0.82
N GLU A 224 11.10 -6.65 0.18
CA GLU A 224 11.03 -5.37 -0.54
C GLU A 224 11.09 -4.17 0.41
N LYS A 225 10.50 -4.28 1.60
CA LYS A 225 10.61 -3.28 2.68
C LYS A 225 11.96 -3.35 3.40
N VAL A 226 12.59 -4.54 3.49
CA VAL A 226 14.00 -4.66 3.90
C VAL A 226 14.91 -3.93 2.91
N ALA A 227 14.75 -4.12 1.60
CA ALA A 227 15.51 -3.43 0.57
C ALA A 227 15.33 -1.90 0.63
N ARG A 228 14.07 -1.42 0.66
CA ARG A 228 13.74 0.01 0.81
C ARG A 228 14.36 0.61 2.07
N LYS A 229 14.28 -0.07 3.21
CA LYS A 229 14.91 0.40 4.46
C LYS A 229 16.44 0.40 4.39
N LEU A 230 17.07 -0.60 3.78
CA LEU A 230 18.52 -0.60 3.61
C LEU A 230 19.03 0.56 2.75
N GLN A 231 18.24 1.03 1.78
CA GLN A 231 18.52 2.23 1.00
C GLN A 231 18.25 3.52 1.81
N GLN A 232 17.09 3.63 2.44
CA GLN A 232 16.55 4.90 2.95
C GLN A 232 16.85 5.19 4.44
N ASP A 233 17.05 4.17 5.28
CA ASP A 233 17.14 4.29 6.74
C ASP A 233 18.55 3.98 7.26
N SER A 234 19.26 5.01 7.69
CA SER A 234 20.62 4.90 8.26
C SER A 234 20.66 4.17 9.60
N ASN A 235 19.61 4.26 10.42
CA ASN A 235 19.51 3.54 11.69
C ASN A 235 19.28 2.05 11.44
N TYR A 236 18.49 1.70 10.40
CA TYR A 236 18.32 0.32 9.95
C TYR A 236 19.63 -0.30 9.46
N ARG A 237 20.46 0.46 8.73
CA ARG A 237 21.84 0.04 8.36
C ARG A 237 22.72 -0.17 9.60
N GLN A 238 22.68 0.72 10.59
CA GLN A 238 23.41 0.53 11.86
C GLN A 238 22.96 -0.75 12.61
N MET A 239 21.66 -1.06 12.58
CA MET A 239 21.10 -2.28 13.18
C MET A 239 21.19 -3.54 12.30
N MET A 240 21.84 -3.49 11.13
CA MET A 240 21.92 -4.62 10.18
C MET A 240 22.42 -5.92 10.81
N ARG A 241 23.40 -5.87 11.74
CA ARG A 241 23.87 -7.06 12.49
C ARG A 241 22.75 -7.72 13.31
N LEU A 242 21.90 -6.92 13.94
CA LEU A 242 20.74 -7.38 14.71
C LEU A 242 19.65 -7.92 13.78
N HIS A 243 19.39 -7.27 12.64
CA HIS A 243 18.43 -7.77 11.64
C HIS A 243 18.88 -9.13 11.07
N LYS A 244 20.16 -9.26 10.67
CA LYS A 244 20.79 -10.51 10.23
C LYS A 244 20.67 -11.63 11.27
N HIS A 245 20.88 -11.32 12.56
CA HIS A 245 20.69 -12.27 13.65
C HIS A 245 19.23 -12.71 13.81
N ASN A 246 18.26 -11.77 13.78
CA ASN A 246 16.83 -12.08 13.85
C ASN A 246 16.38 -12.98 12.69
N VAL A 247 16.88 -12.77 11.46
CA VAL A 247 16.58 -13.64 10.31
C VAL A 247 17.11 -15.05 10.51
N LYS A 248 18.35 -15.22 11.01
CA LYS A 248 18.91 -16.56 11.30
C LYS A 248 18.21 -17.25 12.48
N ILE A 249 17.59 -16.52 13.42
CA ILE A 249 16.67 -17.10 14.42
C ILE A 249 15.36 -17.57 13.76
N ALA A 250 14.75 -16.72 12.92
CA ALA A 250 13.51 -17.06 12.22
C ALA A 250 13.67 -18.31 11.33
N LEU A 251 14.78 -18.46 10.61
CA LEU A 251 15.08 -19.68 9.85
C LEU A 251 15.16 -20.93 10.76
N LYS A 252 15.82 -20.86 11.92
CA LYS A 252 15.85 -21.99 12.88
C LYS A 252 14.47 -22.36 13.41
N HIS A 253 13.60 -21.37 13.68
CA HIS A 253 12.23 -21.63 14.12
C HIS A 253 11.39 -22.29 13.01
N LEU A 254 11.72 -22.03 11.73
CA LEU A 254 11.03 -22.59 10.58
C LEU A 254 11.45 -24.04 10.31
N ASP A 255 12.74 -24.35 10.49
CA ASP A 255 13.24 -25.73 10.45
C ASP A 255 12.66 -26.58 11.60
N HIS A 256 12.48 -25.99 12.79
CA HIS A 256 11.80 -26.66 13.91
C HIS A 256 10.30 -26.89 13.62
N LEU A 257 9.59 -25.91 13.05
CA LEU A 257 8.21 -26.07 12.58
C LEU A 257 8.09 -27.21 11.55
N ARG A 258 9.04 -27.32 10.62
CA ARG A 258 9.11 -28.44 9.66
C ARG A 258 9.32 -29.79 10.35
N GLN A 259 10.14 -29.86 11.41
CA GLN A 259 10.32 -31.10 12.18
C GLN A 259 9.00 -31.52 12.86
N ILE A 260 8.37 -30.63 13.63
CA ILE A 260 7.09 -30.85 14.31
C ILE A 260 5.99 -31.25 13.31
N THR A 261 5.93 -30.58 12.17
CA THR A 261 4.88 -30.84 11.16
C THR A 261 5.09 -32.18 10.45
N ASN A 262 6.32 -32.64 10.27
CA ASN A 262 6.60 -33.95 9.67
C ASN A 262 6.46 -35.12 10.67
N SER A 263 6.48 -34.88 11.98
CA SER A 263 6.22 -35.91 13.01
C SER A 263 4.77 -35.92 13.52
N GLY A 264 4.03 -34.82 13.33
CA GLY A 264 2.64 -34.68 13.76
C GLY A 264 1.61 -35.43 12.92
N LYS A 265 0.40 -35.58 13.47
CA LYS A 265 -0.72 -36.32 12.84
C LYS A 265 -1.52 -35.42 11.90
N PHE A 266 -1.01 -35.24 10.68
CA PHE A 266 -1.62 -34.45 9.62
C PHE A 266 -1.94 -35.30 8.38
N THR A 267 -2.91 -34.85 7.58
CA THR A 267 -3.25 -35.47 6.27
C THR A 267 -2.30 -34.99 5.18
N ASP A 268 -2.16 -35.75 4.08
CA ASP A 268 -1.31 -35.36 2.94
C ASP A 268 -1.71 -34.05 2.26
N ALA A 269 -2.97 -33.62 2.41
CA ALA A 269 -3.43 -32.31 1.94
C ALA A 269 -2.87 -31.17 2.82
N GLU A 270 -2.91 -31.36 4.14
CA GLU A 270 -2.38 -30.40 5.12
C GLU A 270 -0.84 -30.35 5.07
N LEU A 271 -0.17 -31.51 5.01
CA LEU A 271 1.28 -31.61 4.91
C LEU A 271 1.82 -30.93 3.65
N ARG A 272 1.16 -31.09 2.49
CA ARG A 272 1.53 -30.35 1.27
C ARG A 272 1.39 -28.84 1.45
N LYS A 273 0.29 -28.39 2.04
CA LYS A 273 0.01 -26.96 2.22
C LYS A 273 0.93 -26.30 3.24
N TYR A 274 1.25 -26.98 4.35
CA TYR A 274 2.27 -26.51 5.30
C TYR A 274 3.66 -26.49 4.69
N ARG A 275 4.03 -27.45 3.83
CA ARG A 275 5.31 -27.42 3.11
C ARG A 275 5.39 -26.25 2.13
N GLU A 276 4.33 -25.97 1.39
CA GLU A 276 4.22 -24.80 0.50
C GLU A 276 4.31 -23.48 1.29
N ASP A 277 3.55 -23.34 2.38
CA ASP A 277 3.66 -22.22 3.32
C ASP A 277 5.13 -22.06 3.77
N TYR A 278 5.72 -23.10 4.39
CA TYR A 278 7.08 -23.02 4.96
C TYR A 278 8.17 -22.75 3.91
N ASP A 279 8.06 -23.32 2.71
CA ASP A 279 8.96 -23.01 1.60
C ASP A 279 8.90 -21.51 1.23
N LEU A 280 7.71 -20.90 1.28
CA LEU A 280 7.56 -19.47 1.03
C LEU A 280 8.13 -18.60 2.17
N PHE A 281 7.92 -18.97 3.45
CA PHE A 281 8.56 -18.30 4.57
C PHE A 281 10.09 -18.41 4.49
N GLU A 282 10.61 -19.56 4.03
CA GLU A 282 12.05 -19.73 3.84
C GLU A 282 12.58 -18.84 2.73
N VAL A 283 11.92 -18.80 1.55
CA VAL A 283 12.26 -17.89 0.45
C VAL A 283 12.29 -16.43 0.93
N LYS A 284 11.24 -15.96 1.61
CA LYS A 284 11.14 -14.58 2.09
C LYS A 284 12.26 -14.22 3.09
N LEU A 285 12.58 -15.13 4.02
CA LEU A 285 13.67 -14.93 4.97
C LEU A 285 15.05 -14.98 4.31
N LEU A 286 15.28 -15.88 3.36
CA LEU A 286 16.54 -15.99 2.62
C LEU A 286 16.80 -14.76 1.74
N LEU A 287 15.78 -14.18 1.11
CA LEU A 287 15.91 -12.92 0.37
C LEU A 287 16.26 -11.75 1.28
N SER A 288 15.56 -11.61 2.42
CA SER A 288 15.95 -10.63 3.44
C SER A 288 17.36 -10.88 3.99
N LEU A 289 17.80 -12.14 4.07
CA LEU A 289 19.16 -12.46 4.51
C LEU A 289 20.20 -12.02 3.47
N TRP A 290 20.01 -12.36 2.19
CA TRP A 290 20.86 -11.91 1.07
C TRP A 290 21.06 -10.40 1.07
N LEU A 291 19.96 -9.63 1.20
CA LEU A 291 19.98 -8.17 1.28
C LEU A 291 20.79 -7.64 2.50
N LEU A 292 20.70 -8.33 3.65
CA LEU A 292 21.40 -8.01 4.90
C LEU A 292 22.84 -8.55 4.98
N GLU A 293 23.24 -9.45 4.07
CA GLU A 293 24.60 -9.98 3.97
C GLU A 293 25.45 -9.10 3.02
N GLY A 294 24.89 -8.68 1.88
CA GLY A 294 25.61 -7.90 0.86
C GLY A 294 26.00 -6.47 1.26
N ASN A 295 25.09 -5.73 1.93
CA ASN A 295 25.28 -4.31 2.31
C ASN A 295 26.30 -4.11 3.47
N SER A 296 27.24 -5.05 3.63
CA SER A 296 28.19 -5.15 4.74
C SER A 296 29.11 -3.94 4.94
N THR A 297 29.34 -3.16 3.88
CA THR A 297 30.20 -1.97 3.83
C THR A 297 29.41 -0.64 3.85
N GLY A 298 28.07 -0.67 3.86
CA GLY A 298 27.22 0.52 3.84
C GLY A 298 26.98 1.13 2.46
N ASN A 299 27.68 0.65 1.43
CA ASN A 299 27.31 0.88 0.03
C ASN A 299 26.23 -0.13 -0.38
N VAL A 300 25.22 0.31 -1.14
CA VAL A 300 24.12 -0.56 -1.61
C VAL A 300 24.50 -1.34 -2.88
N THR A 301 25.77 -1.76 -2.96
CA THR A 301 26.19 -2.87 -3.83
C THR A 301 25.75 -4.16 -3.16
N LEU A 302 24.77 -4.83 -3.75
CA LEU A 302 24.38 -6.18 -3.34
C LEU A 302 25.37 -7.19 -3.95
N PRO A 303 25.36 -8.46 -3.48
CA PRO A 303 26.39 -9.43 -3.79
C PRO A 303 25.99 -10.29 -4.99
N ASP A 304 26.90 -10.42 -5.96
CA ASP A 304 26.66 -11.01 -7.28
C ASP A 304 27.59 -12.20 -7.61
N ASN A 305 28.74 -12.33 -6.94
CA ASN A 305 29.72 -13.40 -7.12
C ASN A 305 29.41 -14.61 -6.20
N GLU A 306 29.76 -15.83 -6.62
CA GLU A 306 29.51 -17.09 -5.88
C GLU A 306 30.04 -17.08 -4.44
N PHE A 307 31.16 -16.38 -4.24
CA PHE A 307 31.86 -16.29 -2.96
C PHE A 307 31.38 -15.13 -2.07
N ASP A 308 30.48 -14.27 -2.57
CA ASP A 308 30.02 -13.12 -1.81
C ASP A 308 28.99 -13.50 -0.73
N PRO A 309 29.04 -12.87 0.46
CA PRO A 309 28.08 -13.11 1.53
C PRO A 309 26.62 -12.91 1.07
N GLY A 310 25.81 -13.97 1.17
CA GLY A 310 24.38 -13.95 0.82
C GLY A 310 24.03 -14.51 -0.56
N VAL A 311 25.00 -14.78 -1.45
CA VAL A 311 24.68 -15.37 -2.77
C VAL A 311 24.20 -16.82 -2.63
N PHE A 312 24.75 -17.59 -1.68
CA PHE A 312 24.21 -18.91 -1.34
C PHE A 312 22.74 -18.85 -0.91
N GLU A 313 22.37 -17.89 -0.07
CA GLU A 313 21.00 -17.65 0.39
C GLU A 313 20.07 -17.28 -0.78
N ARG A 314 20.50 -16.38 -1.68
CA ARG A 314 19.80 -16.00 -2.91
C ARG A 314 19.52 -17.21 -3.81
N GLU A 315 20.55 -18.02 -4.06
CA GLU A 315 20.47 -19.23 -4.89
C GLU A 315 19.65 -20.34 -4.23
N LYS A 316 19.65 -20.41 -2.89
CA LYS A 316 18.75 -21.30 -2.15
C LYS A 316 17.29 -20.83 -2.26
N ALA A 317 17.02 -19.53 -2.13
CA ALA A 317 15.68 -18.95 -2.31
C ALA A 317 15.16 -19.20 -3.73
N PHE A 318 15.96 -18.92 -4.76
CA PHE A 318 15.61 -19.18 -6.15
C PHE A 318 15.25 -20.64 -6.40
N ARG A 319 16.10 -21.58 -5.96
CA ARG A 319 15.86 -23.03 -6.11
C ARG A 319 14.66 -23.54 -5.31
N ILE A 320 14.24 -22.87 -4.24
CA ILE A 320 12.98 -23.20 -3.55
C ILE A 320 11.79 -22.67 -4.35
N ALA A 321 11.81 -21.41 -4.78
CA ALA A 321 10.73 -20.82 -5.58
C ALA A 321 10.53 -21.52 -6.94
N MET A 322 11.59 -22.02 -7.57
CA MET A 322 11.52 -22.84 -8.79
C MET A 322 10.73 -24.14 -8.60
N LYS A 323 10.78 -24.81 -7.44
CA LYS A 323 9.97 -26.01 -7.18
C LYS A 323 8.47 -25.73 -7.22
N HIS A 324 8.08 -24.49 -7.00
CA HIS A 324 6.70 -24.01 -6.94
C HIS A 324 6.28 -23.27 -8.21
N GLU A 325 6.96 -23.49 -9.35
CA GLU A 325 6.57 -22.97 -10.67
C GLU A 325 5.15 -23.38 -11.14
N ASN A 326 4.55 -24.41 -10.52
CA ASN A 326 3.18 -24.84 -10.77
C ASN A 326 2.21 -24.46 -9.61
N SER A 327 2.68 -23.71 -8.61
CA SER A 327 1.86 -23.22 -7.49
C SER A 327 0.89 -22.11 -7.91
N ALA A 328 -0.26 -22.04 -7.21
CA ALA A 328 -1.20 -20.94 -7.30
C ALA A 328 -0.73 -19.67 -6.55
N CYS A 329 0.17 -19.77 -5.57
CA CYS A 329 0.65 -18.61 -4.79
C CYS A 329 1.59 -17.73 -5.65
N GLU A 330 1.21 -16.46 -5.86
CA GLU A 330 2.00 -15.51 -6.66
C GLU A 330 3.35 -15.16 -6.02
N ASP A 331 3.47 -15.24 -4.70
CA ASP A 331 4.64 -14.72 -3.98
C ASP A 331 5.96 -15.44 -4.37
N PHE A 332 5.90 -16.69 -4.85
CA PHE A 332 7.08 -17.38 -5.42
C PHE A 332 7.56 -16.74 -6.73
N TRP A 333 6.64 -16.31 -7.60
CA TRP A 333 6.95 -15.58 -8.84
C TRP A 333 7.46 -14.18 -8.54
N ARG A 334 6.86 -13.50 -7.57
CA ARG A 334 7.32 -12.18 -7.10
C ARG A 334 8.75 -12.27 -6.53
N ALA A 335 9.05 -13.33 -5.77
CA ALA A 335 10.41 -13.59 -5.27
C ALA A 335 11.43 -13.83 -6.40
N ARG A 336 11.09 -14.65 -7.40
CA ARG A 336 11.93 -14.87 -8.59
C ARG A 336 12.20 -13.57 -9.36
N LEU A 337 11.13 -12.83 -9.68
CA LEU A 337 11.17 -11.54 -10.37
C LEU A 337 12.00 -10.50 -9.60
N PHE A 338 11.87 -10.47 -8.27
CA PHE A 338 12.65 -9.59 -7.41
C PHE A 338 14.16 -9.88 -7.51
N ILE A 339 14.58 -11.16 -7.46
CA ILE A 339 16.00 -11.51 -7.60
C ILE A 339 16.52 -11.06 -8.97
N ALA A 340 15.82 -11.42 -10.05
CA ALA A 340 16.28 -11.16 -11.41
C ALA A 340 16.40 -9.65 -11.71
N LYS A 341 15.38 -8.85 -11.34
CA LYS A 341 15.44 -7.38 -11.47
C LYS A 341 16.52 -6.76 -10.61
N THR A 342 16.68 -7.26 -9.38
CA THR A 342 17.74 -6.80 -8.46
C THR A 342 19.11 -7.02 -9.08
N LEU A 343 19.40 -8.21 -9.63
CA LEU A 343 20.68 -8.52 -10.29
C LEU A 343 20.91 -7.68 -11.57
N ILE A 344 19.92 -7.51 -12.45
CA ILE A 344 20.09 -6.66 -13.66
C ILE A 344 20.46 -5.21 -13.30
N SER A 345 19.89 -4.68 -12.21
CA SER A 345 20.06 -3.29 -11.78
C SER A 345 21.44 -2.95 -11.19
N GLN A 346 22.25 -3.95 -10.86
CA GLN A 346 23.59 -3.79 -10.28
C GLN A 346 24.62 -3.65 -11.41
N ASP A 347 24.45 -2.61 -12.23
CA ASP A 347 25.13 -2.49 -13.52
C ASP A 347 26.67 -2.46 -13.39
N SER A 348 27.33 -3.56 -13.78
CA SER A 348 28.78 -3.71 -13.77
C SER A 348 29.30 -3.88 -15.20
N LEU A 349 30.36 -3.12 -15.54
CA LEU A 349 30.94 -3.06 -16.89
C LEU A 349 31.47 -4.41 -17.40
N ALA A 350 31.64 -5.40 -16.53
CA ALA A 350 32.12 -6.74 -16.86
C ALA A 350 31.02 -7.74 -17.29
N ASN A 351 29.74 -7.46 -16.99
CA ASN A 351 28.61 -8.36 -17.26
C ASN A 351 28.78 -9.82 -16.76
N HIS A 352 29.63 -10.04 -15.75
CA HIS A 352 29.78 -11.33 -15.08
C HIS A 352 28.78 -11.42 -13.93
N ILE A 353 27.86 -12.38 -14.00
CA ILE A 353 26.82 -12.59 -12.98
C ILE A 353 26.79 -14.08 -12.62
N TYR A 354 26.93 -14.43 -11.34
CA TYR A 354 26.58 -15.78 -10.89
C TYR A 354 25.04 -15.87 -10.80
N TRP A 355 24.43 -16.91 -11.36
CA TRP A 355 22.99 -17.12 -11.41
C TRP A 355 22.66 -18.61 -11.62
N ASN A 356 21.69 -19.13 -10.88
CA ASN A 356 21.24 -20.53 -10.99
C ASN A 356 22.39 -21.55 -10.94
N GLY A 357 23.34 -21.33 -10.02
CA GLY A 357 24.54 -22.14 -9.83
C GLY A 357 25.60 -22.06 -10.94
N ARG A 358 25.60 -21.02 -11.78
CA ARG A 358 26.55 -20.86 -12.91
C ARG A 358 26.97 -19.40 -13.11
N TYR A 359 28.14 -19.17 -13.70
CA TYR A 359 28.54 -17.85 -14.18
C TYR A 359 27.98 -17.59 -15.58
N HIS A 360 27.37 -16.42 -15.76
CA HIS A 360 26.89 -15.89 -17.02
C HIS A 360 27.71 -14.67 -17.44
N THR A 361 27.91 -14.49 -18.75
CA THR A 361 28.63 -13.36 -19.37
C THR A 361 27.69 -12.34 -20.03
N SER A 362 26.38 -12.48 -19.82
CA SER A 362 25.34 -11.62 -20.39
C SER A 362 24.07 -11.65 -19.54
N LYS A 363 23.27 -10.59 -19.62
CA LYS A 363 22.03 -10.42 -18.82
C LYS A 363 20.84 -11.23 -19.36
N ALA A 364 20.94 -11.81 -20.55
CA ALA A 364 19.85 -12.54 -21.24
C ALA A 364 19.13 -13.61 -20.40
N ALA A 365 19.87 -14.33 -19.55
CA ALA A 365 19.29 -15.36 -18.66
C ALA A 365 18.44 -14.77 -17.51
N LEU A 366 18.66 -13.50 -17.14
CA LEU A 366 17.84 -12.75 -16.19
C LEU A 366 16.68 -12.05 -16.89
N GLU A 367 16.90 -11.54 -18.10
CA GLU A 367 15.88 -10.88 -18.94
C GLU A 367 14.76 -11.89 -19.26
N GLN A 368 15.12 -13.09 -19.74
CA GLN A 368 14.17 -14.18 -19.96
C GLN A 368 13.40 -14.59 -18.69
N GLU A 369 14.05 -14.58 -17.52
CA GLU A 369 13.39 -14.90 -16.25
C GLU A 369 12.41 -13.81 -15.79
N ILE A 370 12.73 -12.53 -16.07
CA ILE A 370 11.82 -11.40 -15.83
C ILE A 370 10.58 -11.55 -16.71
N ASP A 371 10.75 -11.80 -18.00
CA ASP A 371 9.64 -11.97 -18.94
C ASP A 371 8.75 -13.15 -18.54
N ASN A 372 9.34 -14.33 -18.27
CA ASN A 372 8.64 -15.51 -17.75
C ASN A 372 7.79 -15.19 -16.51
N CYS A 373 8.36 -14.48 -15.53
CA CYS A 373 7.67 -14.13 -14.29
C CYS A 373 6.59 -13.07 -14.51
N GLU A 374 6.84 -12.08 -15.37
CA GLU A 374 5.86 -11.03 -15.67
C GLU A 374 4.68 -11.56 -16.47
N GLU A 375 4.89 -12.43 -17.47
CA GLU A 375 3.78 -13.10 -18.19
C GLU A 375 2.91 -13.90 -17.23
N ARG A 376 3.50 -14.67 -16.32
CA ARG A 376 2.77 -15.48 -15.33
C ARG A 376 1.99 -14.63 -14.32
N LEU A 377 2.51 -13.46 -13.95
CA LEU A 377 1.82 -12.50 -13.06
C LEU A 377 0.79 -11.62 -13.79
N LYS A 378 0.93 -11.40 -15.10
CA LYS A 378 -0.07 -10.71 -15.94
C LYS A 378 -1.24 -11.64 -16.28
N GLY A 379 -0.95 -12.88 -16.70
CA GLY A 379 -1.95 -13.87 -17.08
C GLY A 379 -2.88 -14.34 -15.95
N ARG A 380 -2.51 -14.11 -14.68
CA ARG A 380 -3.38 -14.36 -13.50
C ARG A 380 -4.28 -13.19 -13.11
N LYS A 381 -4.18 -12.04 -13.79
CA LYS A 381 -5.02 -10.85 -13.54
C LYS A 381 -6.23 -10.72 -14.47
N GLN A 382 -6.43 -11.67 -15.38
CA GLN A 382 -7.67 -11.81 -16.15
C GLN A 382 -8.58 -12.84 -15.43
N PRO A 383 -9.82 -12.46 -15.07
CA PRO A 383 -10.74 -13.31 -14.31
C PRO A 383 -11.49 -14.34 -15.16
#